data_AF-A0A966DHB2-F1
#
_entry.id   AF-A0A966DHB2-F1
#
_cell.length_a   1.000
_cell.length_b   1.000
_cell.length_c   1.000
_cell.angle_alpha   90.00
_cell.angle_beta   90.00
_cell.angle_gamma   90.00
#
_symmetry.space_group_name_H-M   'P 1'
#
loop_
_entity.id
_entity.type
_entity.pdbx_description
1 polymer ?
#
loop_
_entity_poly.entity_id
_entity_poly.type
_entity_poly.pdbx_seq_one_letter_code
_entity_poly.pdbx_strand_id
1 'polypeptide(L)'
;MKFKELVDSVDVEKVMVFMINHYYDNDKLNPEEEPHDIEAVQAGYRRVINELKGYEPTDSDVISIKLKLIPEEKVEYEGESWVNEAYWAVNGFDLNSEYAIGLDFTDWREWLAMEVLPVDLPDHEIVAHCLWEMTFFAYSNDGVAEKRDEIFDMAKEAMKEFGVGLNCNELQ
;
A
#
# COMPACT_ATOMS: atom_id res chain seq x y z
N MET A 1 -17.80 3.09 4.12
CA MET A 1 -17.75 1.65 4.49
C MET A 1 -16.41 1.42 5.16
N LYS A 2 -16.32 0.64 6.23
CA LYS A 2 -15.04 0.32 6.86
C LYS A 2 -14.26 -0.64 5.97
N PHE A 3 -12.93 -0.53 5.94
CA PHE A 3 -12.11 -1.42 5.12
C PHE A 3 -12.29 -2.90 5.52
N LYS A 4 -12.50 -3.18 6.82
CA LYS A 4 -12.87 -4.52 7.30
C LYS A 4 -14.09 -5.11 6.59
N GLU A 5 -15.12 -4.31 6.37
CA GLU A 5 -16.36 -4.75 5.72
C GLU A 5 -16.13 -5.13 4.25
N LEU A 6 -15.23 -4.41 3.56
CA LEU A 6 -14.80 -4.77 2.20
C LEU A 6 -14.02 -6.08 2.21
N VAL A 7 -12.98 -6.19 3.06
CA VAL A 7 -12.15 -7.39 3.16
C VAL A 7 -12.98 -8.64 3.45
N ASP A 8 -13.97 -8.54 4.35
CA ASP A 8 -14.83 -9.67 4.71
C ASP A 8 -15.79 -10.10 3.59
N SER A 9 -16.22 -9.14 2.76
CA SER A 9 -17.27 -9.37 1.75
C SER A 9 -16.73 -9.81 0.38
N VAL A 10 -15.47 -9.51 0.07
CA VAL A 10 -14.91 -9.80 -1.26
C VAL A 10 -14.65 -11.29 -1.51
N ASP A 11 -14.87 -11.68 -2.77
CA ASP A 11 -14.42 -12.94 -3.34
C ASP A 11 -12.90 -12.88 -3.56
N VAL A 12 -12.17 -13.67 -2.77
CA VAL A 12 -10.70 -13.71 -2.78
C VAL A 12 -10.17 -14.05 -4.18
N GLU A 13 -10.85 -14.91 -4.93
CA GLU A 13 -10.39 -15.30 -6.28
C GLU A 13 -10.42 -14.12 -7.24
N LYS A 14 -11.45 -13.26 -7.15
CA LYS A 14 -11.53 -12.05 -7.98
C LYS A 14 -10.43 -11.06 -7.64
N VAL A 15 -10.12 -10.91 -6.34
CA VAL A 15 -8.99 -10.08 -5.89
C VAL A 15 -7.68 -10.62 -6.46
N MET A 16 -7.43 -11.93 -6.38
CA MET A 16 -6.18 -12.52 -6.89
C MET A 16 -6.06 -12.39 -8.41
N VAL A 17 -7.12 -12.66 -9.17
CA VAL A 17 -7.12 -12.52 -10.63
C VAL A 17 -6.81 -11.08 -11.02
N PHE A 18 -7.42 -10.10 -10.35
CA PHE A 18 -7.13 -8.69 -10.60
C PHE A 18 -5.67 -8.36 -10.25
N MET A 19 -5.20 -8.75 -9.06
CA MET A 19 -3.83 -8.47 -8.61
C MET A 19 -2.78 -8.94 -9.61
N ILE A 20 -2.89 -10.19 -10.08
CA ILE A 20 -1.92 -10.75 -11.00
C ILE A 20 -1.95 -10.05 -12.36
N ASN A 21 -3.14 -9.86 -12.93
CA ASN A 21 -3.25 -9.23 -14.26
C ASN A 21 -2.90 -7.74 -14.25
N HIS A 22 -3.05 -7.08 -13.10
CA HIS A 22 -2.81 -5.64 -12.98
C HIS A 22 -1.36 -5.34 -12.61
N TYR A 23 -0.79 -6.06 -11.64
CA TYR A 23 0.51 -5.71 -11.04
C TYR A 23 1.65 -6.68 -11.38
N TYR A 24 1.35 -7.92 -11.77
CA TYR A 24 2.35 -8.97 -11.97
C TYR A 24 2.23 -9.64 -13.34
N ASP A 25 1.75 -8.87 -14.33
CA ASP A 25 1.63 -9.35 -15.70
C ASP A 25 3.02 -9.45 -16.32
N ASN A 26 3.56 -10.68 -16.37
CA ASN A 26 4.88 -10.96 -16.93
C ASN A 26 5.00 -10.55 -18.41
N ASP A 27 3.88 -10.41 -19.14
CA ASP A 27 3.90 -9.93 -20.53
C ASP A 27 4.18 -8.42 -20.62
N LYS A 28 4.05 -7.69 -19.51
CA LYS A 28 4.36 -6.25 -19.40
C LYS A 28 5.73 -5.94 -18.81
N LEU A 29 6.46 -6.96 -18.35
CA LEU A 29 7.79 -6.77 -17.80
C LEU A 29 8.78 -6.27 -18.85
N ASN A 30 9.73 -5.46 -18.41
CA ASN A 30 10.90 -5.17 -19.22
C ASN A 30 11.63 -6.51 -19.49
N PRO A 31 12.09 -6.79 -20.72
CA PRO A 31 12.85 -8.01 -21.02
C PRO A 31 14.10 -8.26 -20.14
N GLU A 32 14.59 -7.23 -19.45
CA GLU A 32 15.71 -7.31 -18.50
C GLU A 32 15.29 -7.70 -17.07
N GLU A 33 13.99 -7.63 -16.76
CA GLU A 33 13.44 -7.99 -15.45
C GLU A 33 13.21 -9.50 -15.36
N GLU A 34 13.46 -10.06 -14.17
CA GLU A 34 13.14 -11.46 -13.93
C GLU A 34 11.62 -11.65 -13.83
N PRO A 35 11.06 -12.71 -14.45
CA PRO A 35 9.64 -12.97 -14.37
C PRO A 35 9.23 -13.22 -12.92
N HIS A 36 8.06 -12.72 -12.56
CA HIS A 36 7.50 -12.95 -11.25
C HIS A 36 7.16 -14.43 -11.05
N ASP A 37 7.48 -14.95 -9.87
CA ASP A 37 6.94 -16.22 -9.39
C ASP A 37 5.47 -16.02 -8.98
N ILE A 38 4.58 -16.19 -9.96
CA ILE A 38 3.14 -15.95 -9.79
C ILE A 38 2.54 -16.83 -8.70
N GLU A 39 3.04 -18.06 -8.53
CA GLU A 39 2.54 -18.96 -7.48
C GLU A 39 2.91 -18.42 -6.09
N ALA A 40 4.16 -17.98 -5.91
CA ALA A 40 4.61 -17.38 -4.65
C ALA A 40 3.87 -16.06 -4.35
N VAL A 41 3.70 -15.19 -5.35
CA VAL A 41 2.97 -13.93 -5.22
C VAL A 41 1.51 -14.18 -4.82
N GLN A 42 0.81 -15.09 -5.51
CA GLN A 42 -0.56 -15.46 -5.14
C GLN A 42 -0.64 -16.04 -3.73
N ALA A 43 0.30 -16.92 -3.35
CA ALA A 43 0.34 -17.47 -2.00
C ALA A 43 0.53 -16.38 -0.94
N GLY A 44 1.39 -15.39 -1.20
CA GLY A 44 1.58 -14.20 -0.36
C GLY A 44 0.28 -13.43 -0.14
N TYR A 45 -0.37 -12.98 -1.22
CA TYR A 45 -1.62 -12.22 -1.09
C TYR A 45 -2.78 -13.00 -0.48
N ARG A 46 -2.90 -14.30 -0.79
CA ARG A 46 -3.89 -15.17 -0.15
C ARG A 46 -3.67 -15.28 1.35
N ARG A 47 -2.41 -15.37 1.78
CA ARG A 47 -2.09 -15.36 3.20
C ARG A 47 -2.52 -14.04 3.84
N VAL A 48 -2.13 -12.91 3.25
CA VAL A 48 -2.47 -11.57 3.77
C VAL A 48 -3.98 -11.40 3.93
N ILE A 49 -4.77 -11.61 2.88
CA ILE A 49 -6.23 -11.40 2.95
C ILE A 49 -6.92 -12.32 3.98
N ASN A 50 -6.42 -13.55 4.16
CA ASN A 50 -6.93 -14.46 5.17
C ASN A 50 -6.55 -14.04 6.59
N GLU A 51 -5.33 -13.52 6.80
CA GLU A 51 -4.92 -12.93 8.07
C GLU A 51 -5.79 -11.70 8.40
N LEU A 52 -6.01 -10.79 7.43
CA LEU A 52 -6.86 -9.61 7.61
C LEU A 52 -8.29 -9.96 8.01
N LYS A 53 -8.88 -11.00 7.41
CA LYS A 53 -10.22 -11.49 7.80
C LYS A 53 -10.29 -11.93 9.26
N GLY A 54 -9.18 -12.43 9.81
CA GLY A 54 -9.06 -12.89 11.20
C GLY A 54 -8.70 -11.79 12.21
N TYR A 55 -8.33 -10.59 11.76
CA TYR A 55 -8.01 -9.49 12.66
C TYR A 55 -9.26 -8.71 13.08
N GLU A 56 -9.27 -8.32 14.35
CA GLU A 56 -10.17 -7.28 14.84
C GLU A 56 -9.53 -5.91 14.58
N PRO A 57 -10.29 -4.93 14.04
CA PRO A 57 -9.78 -3.58 13.86
C PRO A 57 -9.37 -2.94 15.18
N THR A 58 -8.34 -2.10 15.16
CA THR A 58 -7.94 -1.24 16.28
C THR A 58 -8.13 0.22 15.90
N ASP A 59 -8.34 1.09 16.90
CA ASP A 59 -8.45 2.53 16.65
C ASP A 59 -7.26 3.03 15.82
N SER A 60 -7.54 3.91 14.86
CA SER A 60 -6.53 4.53 14.00
C SER A 60 -6.67 6.04 14.06
N ASP A 61 -5.53 6.74 14.10
CA ASP A 61 -5.46 8.20 14.01
C ASP A 61 -5.70 8.70 12.57
N VAL A 62 -5.57 7.82 11.57
CA VAL A 62 -5.93 8.11 10.18
C VAL A 62 -7.39 7.77 9.94
N ILE A 63 -8.14 8.74 9.44
CA ILE A 63 -9.60 8.68 9.44
C ILE A 63 -10.13 7.86 8.26
N SER A 64 -9.51 7.98 7.08
CA SER A 64 -10.06 7.39 5.86
C SER A 64 -9.02 6.98 4.83
N ILE A 65 -9.33 5.95 4.05
CA ILE A 65 -8.60 5.53 2.85
C ILE A 65 -9.23 6.20 1.64
N LYS A 66 -8.40 6.82 0.81
CA LYS A 66 -8.79 7.47 -0.44
C LYS A 66 -8.02 6.88 -1.61
N LEU A 67 -8.77 6.35 -2.58
CA LEU A 67 -8.22 5.90 -3.85
C LEU A 67 -8.38 7.02 -4.89
N LYS A 68 -7.31 7.31 -5.63
CA LYS A 68 -7.34 8.31 -6.71
C LYS A 68 -6.57 7.79 -7.91
N LEU A 69 -7.22 7.79 -9.07
CA LEU A 69 -6.55 7.53 -10.34
C LEU A 69 -5.61 8.69 -10.67
N ILE A 70 -4.34 8.37 -10.79
CA ILE A 70 -3.31 9.25 -11.34
C ILE A 70 -3.21 8.93 -12.83
N PRO A 71 -3.47 9.90 -13.72
CA PRO A 71 -3.43 9.67 -15.15
C PRO A 71 -2.00 9.45 -15.62
N GLU A 72 -1.88 8.85 -16.80
CA GLU A 72 -0.60 8.71 -17.49
C GLU A 72 0.05 10.09 -17.67
N GLU A 73 1.35 10.17 -17.39
CA GLU A 73 2.14 11.39 -17.51
C GLU A 73 3.45 11.12 -18.24
N LYS A 74 3.74 11.93 -19.26
CA LYS A 74 5.05 11.94 -19.90
C LYS A 74 6.01 12.77 -19.06
N VAL A 75 7.06 12.15 -18.55
CA VAL A 75 8.11 12.80 -17.77
C VAL A 75 9.34 13.00 -18.65
N GLU A 76 9.96 14.18 -18.56
CA GLU A 76 11.22 14.50 -19.23
C GLU A 76 12.23 14.98 -18.18
N TYR A 77 13.36 14.29 -18.07
CA TYR A 77 14.44 14.63 -17.13
C TYR A 77 15.80 14.38 -17.78
N GLU A 78 16.69 15.37 -17.70
CA GLU A 78 18.06 15.30 -18.24
C GLU A 78 18.17 14.84 -19.72
N GLY A 79 17.14 15.09 -20.53
CA GLY A 79 17.10 14.73 -21.95
C GLY A 79 16.57 13.31 -22.24
N GLU A 80 16.22 12.57 -21.19
CA GLU A 80 15.50 11.31 -21.30
C GLU A 80 14.00 11.55 -21.09
N SER A 81 13.17 10.76 -21.77
CA SER A 81 11.72 10.82 -21.60
C SER A 81 11.14 9.43 -21.40
N TRP A 82 10.32 9.29 -20.38
CA TRP A 82 9.55 8.08 -20.13
C TRP A 82 8.08 8.44 -19.88
N VAL A 83 7.23 7.43 -19.94
CA VAL A 83 5.81 7.56 -19.66
C VAL A 83 5.56 6.86 -18.34
N ASN A 84 5.10 7.61 -17.34
CA ASN A 84 4.51 7.03 -16.15
C ASN A 84 3.11 6.56 -16.53
N GLU A 85 2.88 5.25 -16.52
CA GLU A 85 1.56 4.69 -16.77
C GLU A 85 0.54 5.18 -15.72
N ALA A 86 -0.74 5.18 -16.09
CA ALA A 86 -1.79 5.53 -15.15
C ALA A 86 -1.86 4.49 -14.02
N TYR A 87 -2.01 4.95 -12.77
CA TYR A 87 -2.07 4.07 -11.59
C TYR A 87 -3.06 4.60 -10.54
N TRP A 88 -3.53 3.70 -9.69
CA TRP A 88 -4.36 4.07 -8.54
C TRP A 88 -3.48 4.31 -7.31
N ALA A 89 -3.46 5.55 -6.83
CA ALA A 89 -2.81 5.89 -5.57
C ALA A 89 -3.77 5.64 -4.40
N VAL A 90 -3.32 4.89 -3.39
CA VAL A 90 -4.07 4.68 -2.13
C VAL A 90 -3.40 5.48 -1.03
N ASN A 91 -4.14 6.41 -0.42
CA ASN A 91 -3.60 7.30 0.60
C ASN A 91 -4.53 7.39 1.80
N GLY A 92 -3.95 7.71 2.94
CA GLY A 92 -4.66 8.17 4.12
C GLY A 92 -5.17 9.58 3.89
N PHE A 93 -6.36 9.86 4.42
CA PHE A 93 -7.01 11.16 4.35
C PHE A 93 -7.62 11.49 5.72
N ASP A 94 -7.19 12.63 6.27
CA ASP A 94 -7.87 13.28 7.37
C ASP A 94 -8.76 14.38 6.78
N LEU A 95 -10.06 14.38 7.13
CA LEU A 95 -11.01 15.40 6.68
C LEU A 95 -10.61 16.83 7.11
N ASN A 96 -9.73 16.97 8.10
CA ASN A 96 -9.22 18.24 8.60
C ASN A 96 -7.86 18.64 7.99
N SER A 97 -7.27 17.80 7.14
CA SER A 97 -5.99 18.03 6.49
C SER A 97 -6.14 18.07 4.97
N GLU A 98 -5.46 19.00 4.32
CA GLU A 98 -5.39 19.04 2.85
C GLU A 98 -4.33 18.07 2.28
N TYR A 99 -3.54 17.44 3.16
CA TYR A 99 -2.42 16.59 2.77
C TYR A 99 -2.81 15.11 2.75
N ALA A 100 -2.36 14.42 1.70
CA ALA A 100 -2.39 12.97 1.65
C ALA A 100 -1.35 12.41 2.64
N ILE A 101 -1.74 11.36 3.35
CA ILE A 101 -0.89 10.66 4.32
C ILE A 101 -0.47 9.33 3.69
N GLY A 102 0.83 9.04 3.67
CA GLY A 102 1.31 7.72 3.27
C GLY A 102 0.82 6.68 4.27
N LEU A 103 0.27 5.56 3.79
CA LEU A 103 -0.19 4.45 4.63
C LEU A 103 0.86 3.35 4.78
N ASP A 104 2.03 3.55 4.16
CA ASP A 104 3.20 2.72 4.32
C ASP A 104 3.49 2.50 5.80
N PHE A 105 3.82 1.27 6.17
CA PHE A 105 4.14 0.88 7.55
C PHE A 105 3.02 1.01 8.59
N THR A 106 1.81 1.40 8.19
CA THR A 106 0.66 1.44 9.10
C THR A 106 0.24 0.02 9.48
N ASP A 107 -0.05 -0.20 10.76
CA ASP A 107 -0.48 -1.51 11.25
C ASP A 107 -1.75 -1.96 10.51
N TRP A 108 -1.78 -3.21 10.09
CA TRP A 108 -2.91 -3.72 9.32
C TRP A 108 -4.25 -3.69 10.08
N ARG A 109 -4.24 -3.72 11.41
CA ARG A 109 -5.47 -3.59 12.22
C ARG A 109 -6.01 -2.17 12.21
N GLU A 110 -5.12 -1.18 12.08
CA GLU A 110 -5.52 0.22 11.88
C GLU A 110 -6.14 0.42 10.50
N TRP A 111 -5.54 -0.15 9.44
CA TRP A 111 -6.13 -0.16 8.09
C TRP A 111 -7.57 -0.66 8.11
N LEU A 112 -7.84 -1.75 8.82
CA LEU A 112 -9.18 -2.34 8.92
C LEU A 112 -10.20 -1.42 9.60
N ALA A 113 -9.76 -0.49 10.46
CA ALA A 113 -10.60 0.48 11.13
C ALA A 113 -10.88 1.74 10.32
N MET A 114 -10.13 1.98 9.22
CA MET A 114 -10.31 3.16 8.40
C MET A 114 -11.59 3.09 7.55
N GLU A 115 -12.19 4.25 7.27
CA GLU A 115 -13.29 4.35 6.31
C GLU A 115 -12.76 4.46 4.89
N VAL A 116 -13.24 3.61 3.98
CA VAL A 116 -12.97 3.79 2.56
C VAL A 116 -13.91 4.83 2.00
N LEU A 117 -13.33 5.92 1.47
CA LEU A 117 -14.08 6.98 0.81
C LEU A 117 -14.69 6.48 -0.50
N PRO A 118 -15.83 7.05 -0.94
CA PRO A 118 -16.47 6.64 -2.19
C PRO A 118 -15.55 6.74 -3.40
N VAL A 119 -15.50 5.67 -4.19
CA VAL A 119 -14.77 5.58 -5.46
C VAL A 119 -15.57 4.71 -6.42
N ASP A 120 -15.50 5.00 -7.71
CA ASP A 120 -16.19 4.22 -8.76
C ASP A 120 -15.34 3.01 -9.18
N LEU A 121 -15.14 2.09 -8.23
CA LEU A 121 -14.43 0.84 -8.42
C LEU A 121 -15.22 -0.30 -7.77
N PRO A 122 -15.18 -1.53 -8.33
CA PRO A 122 -15.68 -2.70 -7.64
C PRO A 122 -14.89 -2.99 -6.35
N ASP A 123 -15.58 -3.50 -5.32
CA ASP A 123 -14.99 -3.80 -4.01
C ASP A 123 -13.71 -4.65 -4.07
N HIS A 124 -13.66 -5.64 -4.96
CA HIS A 124 -12.49 -6.51 -5.12
C HIS A 124 -11.27 -5.78 -5.71
N GLU A 125 -11.47 -4.77 -6.55
CA GLU A 125 -10.39 -3.93 -7.09
C GLU A 125 -9.90 -2.94 -6.02
N ILE A 126 -10.81 -2.38 -5.21
CA ILE A 126 -10.46 -1.55 -4.06
C ILE A 126 -9.56 -2.33 -3.09
N VAL A 127 -9.98 -3.55 -2.71
CA VAL A 127 -9.18 -4.41 -1.84
C VAL A 127 -7.84 -4.76 -2.47
N ALA A 128 -7.80 -5.04 -3.78
CA ALA A 128 -6.54 -5.31 -4.48
C ALA A 128 -5.55 -4.12 -4.41
N HIS A 129 -6.00 -2.90 -4.72
CA HIS A 129 -5.16 -1.71 -4.62
C HIS A 129 -4.67 -1.46 -3.19
N CYS A 130 -5.53 -1.68 -2.18
CA CYS A 130 -5.12 -1.57 -0.78
C CYS A 130 -4.10 -2.65 -0.40
N LEU A 131 -4.29 -3.90 -0.83
CA LEU A 131 -3.35 -4.99 -0.58
C LEU A 131 -1.98 -4.71 -1.22
N TRP A 132 -1.96 -4.16 -2.43
CA TRP A 132 -0.73 -3.75 -3.10
C TRP A 132 0.08 -2.80 -2.20
N GLU A 133 -0.52 -1.70 -1.73
CA GLU A 133 0.18 -0.76 -0.83
C GLU A 133 0.54 -1.40 0.52
N MET A 134 -0.39 -2.13 1.16
CA MET A 134 -0.15 -2.77 2.47
C MET A 134 1.00 -3.77 2.46
N THR A 135 1.32 -4.34 1.30
CA THR A 135 2.32 -5.40 1.14
C THR A 135 3.58 -4.93 0.41
N PHE A 136 3.72 -3.62 0.17
CA PHE A 136 4.84 -3.06 -0.59
C PHE A 136 6.21 -3.50 -0.02
N PHE A 137 6.31 -3.65 1.30
CA PHE A 137 7.53 -4.07 1.97
C PHE A 137 7.56 -5.56 2.35
N ALA A 138 6.42 -6.17 2.68
CA ALA A 138 6.34 -7.57 3.10
C ALA A 138 4.90 -8.11 3.06
N TYR A 139 4.76 -9.43 2.91
CA TYR A 139 3.48 -10.16 3.02
C TYR A 139 3.08 -10.53 4.46
N SER A 140 3.56 -9.80 5.46
CA SER A 140 3.19 -10.00 6.87
C SER A 140 3.26 -8.68 7.64
N ASN A 141 2.33 -8.45 8.56
CA ASN A 141 2.30 -7.23 9.39
C ASN A 141 3.62 -7.06 10.17
N ASP A 142 4.14 -8.16 10.73
CA ASP A 142 5.43 -8.13 11.45
C ASP A 142 6.59 -7.74 10.52
N GLY A 143 6.65 -8.30 9.31
CA GLY A 143 7.66 -7.92 8.32
C GLY A 143 7.56 -6.46 7.87
N VAL A 144 6.36 -5.90 7.79
CA VAL A 144 6.15 -4.47 7.52
C VAL A 144 6.68 -3.64 8.69
N ALA A 145 6.39 -4.04 9.94
CA ALA A 145 6.91 -3.36 11.13
C ALA A 145 8.44 -3.46 11.26
N GLU A 146 9.03 -4.61 10.95
CA GLU A 146 10.49 -4.79 10.91
C GLU A 146 11.14 -3.84 9.89
N LYS A 147 10.53 -3.71 8.71
CA LYS A 147 11.06 -2.81 7.68
C LYS A 147 10.95 -1.33 8.07
N ARG A 148 9.86 -0.95 8.74
CA ARG A 148 9.69 0.39 9.32
C ARG A 148 10.83 0.70 10.29
N ASP A 149 11.07 -0.21 11.23
CA ASP A 149 12.06 -0.01 12.29
C ASP A 149 13.48 0.09 11.70
N GLU A 150 13.81 -0.73 10.70
CA GLU A 150 15.07 -0.64 9.94
C GLU A 150 15.25 0.75 9.32
N ILE A 151 14.24 1.24 8.59
CA ILE A 151 14.30 2.56 7.91
C ILE A 151 14.40 3.69 8.92
N PHE A 152 13.68 3.60 10.04
CA PHE A 152 13.72 4.62 11.09
C PHE A 152 15.07 4.67 11.79
N ASP A 153 15.70 3.52 12.00
CA ASP A 153 17.04 3.49 12.58
C ASP A 153 18.09 4.03 11.61
N MET A 154 18.01 3.71 10.32
CA MET A 154 18.85 4.34 9.28
C MET A 154 18.67 5.86 9.24
N ALA A 155 17.43 6.35 9.32
CA ALA A 155 17.13 7.77 9.34
C ALA A 155 17.74 8.46 10.56
N LYS A 156 17.63 7.86 11.75
CA LYS A 156 18.25 8.38 12.99
C LYS A 156 19.77 8.45 12.87
N GLU A 157 20.40 7.43 12.30
CA GLU A 157 21.85 7.41 12.09
C GLU A 157 22.31 8.50 11.12
N ALA A 158 21.64 8.65 9.98
CA ALA A 158 21.93 9.71 9.02
C ALA A 158 21.74 11.10 9.66
N MET A 159 20.65 11.33 10.39
CA MET A 159 20.40 12.61 11.07
C MET A 159 21.50 12.94 12.09
N LYS A 160 21.98 11.95 12.84
CA LYS A 160 23.11 12.11 13.77
C LYS A 160 24.39 12.51 13.06
N GLU A 161 24.65 11.94 11.88
CA GLU A 161 25.80 12.27 11.05
C GLU A 161 25.73 13.72 10.51
N PHE A 162 24.54 14.17 10.10
CA PHE A 162 24.32 15.52 9.55
C PHE A 162 24.00 16.60 10.61
N GLY A 163 23.96 16.26 11.90
CA GLY A 163 23.74 17.21 12.99
C GLY A 163 22.34 17.84 13.02
N VAL A 164 21.34 17.19 12.41
CA VAL A 164 19.96 17.66 12.39
C VAL A 164 19.23 17.06 13.59
N GLY A 165 18.85 17.88 14.57
CA GLY A 165 18.09 17.44 15.74
C GLY A 165 16.59 17.47 15.47
N LEU A 166 15.92 16.33 15.53
CA LEU A 166 14.45 16.26 15.61
C LEU A 166 14.02 15.80 17.00
N ASN A 167 12.95 16.42 17.49
CA ASN A 167 12.25 16.01 18.69
C ASN A 167 11.49 14.72 18.36
N CYS A 168 12.03 13.56 18.73
CA CYS A 168 11.52 12.24 18.35
C CYS A 168 10.09 11.93 18.86
N ASN A 169 9.49 12.82 19.65
CA ASN A 169 8.10 12.70 20.12
C ASN A 169 7.05 13.05 19.04
N GLU A 170 7.46 13.46 17.83
CA GLU A 170 6.55 13.84 16.73
C GLU A 170 6.46 12.75 15.62
N LEU A 171 7.09 11.58 15.83
CA LEU A 171 7.13 10.45 14.89
C LEU A 171 6.44 9.18 15.41
N GLN A 172 5.66 9.32 16.49
CA GLN A 172 4.78 8.28 17.06
C GLN A 172 3.35 8.76 16.95
#